data_AF-A0A9P3LH31-F1
#
_entry.id   AF-A0A9P3LH31-F1
#
_cell.length_a   1.000
_cell.length_b   1.000
_cell.length_c   1.000
_cell.angle_alpha   90.00
_cell.angle_beta   90.00
_cell.angle_gamma   90.00
#
_symmetry.space_group_name_H-M   'P 1'
#
loop_
_entity.id
_entity.type
_entity.pdbx_description
1 polymer ?
#
loop_
_entity_poly.entity_id
_entity_poly.type
_entity_poly.pdbx_seq_one_letter_code
_entity_poly.pdbx_strand_id
1 'polypeptide(L)'
;MVENVRHMLEQDTEAIKVWLKLLQAILREAMELKSDGDGFLLLEGTPLRAPGHYDIITRICQSLGLLAYNLNDAALREQVLAIVGSLPALDPRVTHSLYNRFAQVRTWVQLSAIVTSQALPTVRMWKRADDLGVSKYSLTYKTLKKEPSADKISDTKPARSTSSRKSAGLETRIVDQLTVETPQAVDLEFKRLCVALDGVTAAPAKRAISETAMAANALEGRLNDALSGPGLPDSHLLQALYRIQAFVRHAMRRRRKLPASAAAPLLSSNITACFQRCLALSFSTTERHQFLGPLPHVLTCLDLLQMHFEFEKDILSKKLMKVAHTELEEAGLQVLRAHTPLTKTLELQKCLQPLSELYLRDGWLLAFRSYVAEVGGLLREVKLDGAELGDLMAQWDIVQTSVLNIHRTRK
;
A
#
# COMPACT_ATOMS: atom_id res chain seq x y z
N MET A 1 -3.91 -15.88 24.01
CA MET A 1 -4.31 -16.17 22.61
C MET A 1 -5.80 -16.44 22.50
N VAL A 2 -6.39 -17.28 23.38
CA VAL A 2 -7.85 -17.56 23.42
C VAL A 2 -8.69 -16.32 23.75
N GLU A 3 -8.25 -15.45 24.67
CA GLU A 3 -8.96 -14.19 24.98
C GLU A 3 -8.93 -13.17 23.83
N ASN A 4 -7.84 -13.06 23.08
CA ASN A 4 -7.77 -12.17 21.91
C ASN A 4 -8.68 -12.64 20.76
N VAL A 5 -8.86 -13.96 20.60
CA VAL A 5 -9.81 -14.51 19.63
C VAL A 5 -11.25 -14.25 20.08
N ARG A 6 -11.55 -14.36 21.37
CA ARG A 6 -12.87 -14.02 21.94
C ARG A 6 -13.19 -12.53 21.80
N HIS A 7 -12.22 -11.65 22.05
CA HIS A 7 -12.39 -10.20 21.90
C HIS A 7 -12.52 -9.76 20.44
N MET A 8 -11.88 -10.48 19.49
CA MET A 8 -12.13 -10.31 18.05
C MET A 8 -13.53 -10.81 17.65
N LEU A 9 -14.01 -11.91 18.21
CA LEU A 9 -15.34 -12.45 17.92
C LEU A 9 -16.46 -11.51 18.42
N GLU A 10 -16.32 -10.90 19.59
CA GLU A 10 -17.36 -10.05 20.17
C GLU A 10 -17.46 -8.65 19.53
N GLN A 11 -16.34 -8.07 19.07
CA GLN A 11 -16.32 -6.71 18.48
C GLN A 11 -16.38 -6.66 16.95
N ASP A 12 -16.07 -7.75 16.23
CA ASP A 12 -15.97 -7.75 14.76
C ASP A 12 -17.03 -8.62 14.04
N THR A 13 -18.05 -9.15 14.73
CA THR A 13 -19.16 -9.88 14.07
C THR A 13 -19.87 -9.03 13.01
N GLU A 14 -20.04 -7.73 13.25
CA GLU A 14 -20.65 -6.82 12.28
C GLU A 14 -19.76 -6.59 11.06
N ALA A 15 -18.44 -6.51 11.24
CA ALA A 15 -17.52 -6.38 10.12
C ALA A 15 -17.50 -7.64 9.24
N ILE A 16 -17.56 -8.82 9.86
CA ILE A 16 -17.68 -10.10 9.15
C ILE A 16 -18.99 -10.12 8.35
N LYS A 17 -20.12 -9.70 8.94
CA LYS A 17 -21.41 -9.62 8.23
C LYS A 17 -21.36 -8.67 7.03
N VAL A 18 -20.77 -7.49 7.19
CA VAL A 18 -20.59 -6.51 6.10
C VAL A 18 -19.72 -7.10 4.98
N TRP A 19 -18.61 -7.76 5.35
CA TRP A 19 -17.71 -8.38 4.39
C TRP A 19 -18.35 -9.55 3.64
N LEU A 20 -19.12 -10.40 4.33
CA LEU A 20 -19.90 -11.47 3.70
C LEU A 20 -20.91 -10.92 2.70
N LYS A 21 -21.65 -9.86 3.06
CA LYS A 21 -22.58 -9.18 2.15
C LYS A 21 -21.87 -8.65 0.91
N LEU A 22 -20.69 -8.04 1.07
CA LEU A 22 -19.89 -7.55 -0.03
C LEU A 22 -19.43 -8.68 -0.95
N LEU A 23 -18.84 -9.75 -0.40
CA LEU A 23 -18.41 -10.89 -1.21
C LEU A 23 -19.57 -11.60 -1.89
N GLN A 24 -20.73 -11.69 -1.23
CA GLN A 24 -21.93 -12.24 -1.83
C GLN A 24 -22.43 -11.37 -3.00
N ALA A 25 -22.36 -10.03 -2.87
CA ALA A 25 -22.72 -9.11 -3.94
C ALA A 25 -21.77 -9.26 -5.13
N ILE A 26 -20.45 -9.27 -4.89
CA ILE A 26 -19.43 -9.47 -5.94
C ILE A 26 -19.61 -10.85 -6.61
N LEU A 27 -19.89 -11.90 -5.82
CA LEU A 27 -20.14 -13.23 -6.35
C LEU A 27 -21.39 -13.27 -7.24
N ARG A 28 -22.48 -12.61 -6.83
CA ARG A 28 -23.71 -12.51 -7.61
C ARG A 28 -23.47 -11.76 -8.92
N GLU A 29 -22.81 -10.61 -8.86
CA GLU A 29 -22.46 -9.83 -10.04
C GLU A 29 -21.56 -10.64 -10.99
N ALA A 30 -20.55 -11.34 -10.47
CA ALA A 30 -19.69 -12.22 -11.24
C ALA A 30 -20.45 -13.40 -11.90
N MET A 31 -21.57 -13.84 -11.33
CA MET A 31 -22.44 -14.87 -11.92
C MET A 31 -23.42 -14.29 -12.95
N GLU A 32 -23.85 -13.04 -12.76
CA GLU A 32 -24.80 -12.33 -13.64
C GLU A 32 -24.12 -11.73 -14.87
N LEU A 33 -22.79 -11.63 -14.88
CA LEU A 33 -22.00 -11.28 -16.06
C LEU A 33 -22.34 -12.26 -17.21
N LYS A 34 -23.27 -11.84 -18.07
CA LYS A 34 -23.55 -12.51 -19.33
C LYS A 34 -22.29 -12.48 -20.18
N SER A 35 -22.11 -13.52 -20.99
CA SER A 35 -20.98 -13.68 -21.92
C SER A 35 -20.82 -12.56 -22.97
N ASP A 36 -21.67 -11.54 -22.96
CA ASP A 36 -21.70 -10.45 -23.94
C ASP A 36 -20.69 -9.32 -23.67
N GLY A 37 -19.70 -9.53 -22.81
CA GLY A 37 -18.43 -8.79 -22.87
C GLY A 37 -18.31 -7.46 -22.10
N ASP A 38 -19.40 -6.92 -21.56
CA ASP A 38 -19.39 -5.57 -20.93
C ASP A 38 -19.28 -5.57 -19.39
N GLY A 39 -18.81 -6.66 -18.78
CA GLY A 39 -18.67 -6.75 -17.33
C GLY A 39 -17.33 -6.25 -16.79
N PHE A 40 -17.36 -5.11 -16.09
CA PHE A 40 -16.20 -4.50 -15.43
C PHE A 40 -15.99 -5.09 -14.03
N LEU A 41 -14.89 -5.82 -13.81
CA LEU A 41 -14.51 -6.27 -12.46
C LEU A 41 -13.00 -6.16 -12.19
N LEU A 42 -12.26 -5.43 -13.02
CA LEU A 42 -10.88 -5.03 -12.73
C LEU A 42 -10.84 -3.55 -12.34
N LEU A 43 -9.97 -3.22 -11.38
CA LEU A 43 -9.76 -1.86 -10.83
C LEU A 43 -9.39 -0.81 -11.90
N GLU A 44 -9.09 -1.26 -13.13
CA GLU A 44 -8.61 -0.46 -14.26
C GLU A 44 -9.61 -0.37 -15.42
N GLY A 45 -10.85 -0.82 -15.23
CA GLY A 45 -11.88 -0.75 -16.29
C GLY A 45 -11.64 -1.71 -17.46
N THR A 46 -10.71 -2.67 -17.33
CA THR A 46 -10.50 -3.72 -18.31
C THR A 46 -11.56 -4.81 -18.17
N PRO A 47 -12.22 -5.22 -19.26
CA PRO A 47 -13.22 -6.28 -19.21
C PRO A 47 -12.55 -7.60 -18.85
N LEU A 48 -13.19 -8.37 -17.96
CA LEU A 48 -12.70 -9.69 -17.62
C LEU A 48 -12.88 -10.64 -18.81
N ARG A 49 -11.77 -11.20 -19.30
CA ARG A 49 -11.84 -12.26 -20.32
C ARG A 49 -12.59 -13.46 -19.75
N ALA A 50 -13.44 -14.09 -20.55
CA ALA A 50 -14.28 -15.24 -20.19
C ALA A 50 -13.59 -16.41 -19.43
N PRO A 51 -12.30 -16.75 -19.61
CA PRO A 51 -11.67 -17.76 -18.75
C PRO A 51 -11.39 -17.25 -17.32
N GLY A 52 -11.25 -15.95 -17.10
CA GLY A 52 -10.86 -15.36 -15.82
C GLY A 52 -11.99 -15.13 -14.82
N HIS A 53 -13.26 -15.14 -15.25
CA HIS A 53 -14.37 -14.92 -14.31
C HIS A 53 -14.54 -16.11 -13.35
N TYR A 54 -14.31 -17.35 -13.80
CA TYR A 54 -14.35 -18.52 -12.93
C TYR A 54 -13.19 -18.54 -11.92
N ASP A 55 -12.04 -17.97 -12.27
CA ASP A 55 -10.92 -17.79 -11.32
C ASP A 55 -11.30 -16.84 -10.18
N ILE A 56 -12.02 -15.75 -10.48
CA ILE A 56 -12.51 -14.83 -9.45
C ILE A 56 -13.52 -15.52 -8.55
N ILE A 57 -14.52 -16.19 -9.13
CA ILE A 57 -15.54 -16.92 -8.38
C ILE A 57 -14.88 -17.94 -7.45
N THR A 58 -13.94 -18.74 -7.96
CA THR A 58 -13.25 -19.76 -7.15
C THR A 58 -12.43 -19.13 -6.03
N ARG A 59 -11.74 -18.00 -6.25
CA ARG A 59 -11.01 -17.27 -5.20
C ARG A 59 -11.94 -16.71 -4.12
N ILE A 60 -13.12 -16.21 -4.49
CA ILE A 60 -14.13 -15.75 -3.53
C ILE A 60 -14.63 -16.93 -2.69
N CYS A 61 -15.02 -18.04 -3.33
CA CYS A 61 -15.47 -19.25 -2.62
C CYS A 61 -14.40 -19.83 -1.70
N GLN A 62 -13.13 -19.84 -2.13
CA GLN A 62 -12.00 -20.22 -1.28
C GLN A 62 -11.84 -19.30 -0.09
N SER A 63 -11.91 -17.98 -0.29
CA SER A 63 -11.74 -16.99 0.77
C SER A 63 -12.84 -17.09 1.82
N LEU A 64 -14.10 -17.28 1.39
CA LEU A 64 -15.24 -17.55 2.26
C LEU A 64 -15.06 -18.85 3.06
N GLY A 65 -14.66 -19.93 2.37
CA GLY A 65 -14.42 -21.22 3.00
C GLY A 65 -13.29 -21.18 4.04
N LEU A 66 -12.17 -20.51 3.74
CA LEU A 66 -11.06 -20.33 4.68
C LEU A 66 -11.46 -19.49 5.90
N LEU A 67 -12.24 -18.42 5.70
CA LEU A 67 -12.75 -17.60 6.79
C LEU A 67 -13.60 -18.44 7.75
N ALA A 68 -14.59 -19.16 7.22
CA ALA A 68 -15.48 -20.01 8.02
C ALA A 68 -14.77 -21.22 8.64
N TYR A 69 -13.71 -21.73 8.00
CA TYR A 69 -12.87 -22.79 8.56
C TYR A 69 -12.11 -22.29 9.78
N ASN A 70 -11.44 -21.14 9.66
CA ASN A 70 -10.58 -20.59 10.71
C ASN A 70 -11.36 -20.07 11.93
N LEU A 71 -12.53 -19.47 11.73
CA LEU A 71 -13.33 -18.93 12.83
C LEU A 71 -14.09 -20.01 13.63
N ASN A 72 -14.30 -21.19 13.03
CA ASN A 72 -14.99 -22.33 13.66
C ASN A 72 -16.40 -22.01 14.22
N ASP A 73 -17.09 -21.03 13.64
CA ASP A 73 -18.46 -20.65 14.00
C ASP A 73 -19.49 -21.40 13.12
N ALA A 74 -20.45 -22.08 13.75
CA ALA A 74 -21.48 -22.86 13.07
C ALA A 74 -22.41 -21.98 12.22
N ALA A 75 -22.83 -20.82 12.74
CA ALA A 75 -23.74 -19.93 12.03
C ALA A 75 -23.08 -19.35 10.77
N LEU A 76 -21.80 -18.97 10.88
CA LEU A 76 -21.00 -18.52 9.75
C LEU A 76 -20.81 -19.61 8.69
N ARG A 77 -20.58 -20.86 9.10
CA ARG A 77 -20.45 -22.00 8.19
C ARG A 77 -21.71 -22.25 7.39
N GLU A 78 -22.88 -22.17 8.02
CA GLU A 78 -24.17 -22.28 7.34
C GLU A 78 -24.39 -21.14 6.34
N GLN A 79 -24.06 -19.90 6.70
CA GLN A 79 -24.15 -18.75 5.78
C GLN A 79 -23.22 -18.91 4.58
N VAL A 80 -21.95 -19.26 4.82
CA VAL A 80 -20.98 -19.49 3.74
C VAL A 80 -21.40 -20.66 2.86
N LEU A 81 -21.93 -21.74 3.45
CA LEU A 81 -22.45 -22.88 2.71
C LEU A 81 -23.65 -22.50 1.84
N ALA A 82 -24.54 -21.64 2.34
CA ALA A 82 -25.66 -21.12 1.57
C ALA A 82 -25.19 -20.24 0.40
N ILE A 83 -24.18 -19.38 0.61
CA ILE A 83 -23.59 -18.55 -0.46
C ILE A 83 -22.93 -19.42 -1.54
N VAL A 84 -22.05 -20.35 -1.15
CA VAL A 84 -21.37 -21.24 -2.10
C VAL A 84 -22.35 -22.21 -2.76
N GLY A 85 -23.36 -22.68 -2.03
CA GLY A 85 -24.40 -23.55 -2.55
C GLY A 85 -25.38 -22.86 -3.51
N SER A 86 -25.40 -21.52 -3.53
CA SER A 86 -26.19 -20.73 -4.49
C SER A 86 -25.58 -20.63 -5.89
N LEU A 87 -24.34 -21.10 -6.06
CA LEU A 87 -23.71 -21.21 -7.37
C LEU A 87 -24.58 -22.07 -8.30
N PRO A 88 -24.81 -21.65 -9.56
CA PRO A 88 -25.62 -22.42 -10.48
C PRO A 88 -25.02 -23.81 -10.67
N ALA A 89 -25.89 -24.82 -10.65
CA ALA A 89 -25.53 -26.19 -10.91
C ALA A 89 -24.84 -26.29 -12.28
N LEU A 90 -23.90 -27.25 -12.41
CA LEU A 90 -23.00 -27.41 -13.56
C LEU A 90 -23.64 -26.95 -14.87
N ASP A 91 -23.19 -25.80 -15.37
CA ASP A 91 -23.35 -25.48 -16.77
C ASP A 91 -22.34 -26.38 -17.53
N PRO A 92 -22.81 -27.28 -18.42
CA PRO A 92 -21.93 -28.20 -19.15
C PRO A 92 -20.89 -27.48 -20.03
N ARG A 93 -21.06 -26.17 -20.26
CA ARG A 93 -20.09 -25.33 -20.98
C ARG A 93 -18.89 -24.93 -20.12
N VAL A 94 -18.96 -25.11 -18.81
CA VAL A 94 -17.93 -24.66 -17.86
C VAL A 94 -16.90 -25.77 -17.61
N THR A 95 -15.75 -25.64 -18.26
CA THR A 95 -14.63 -26.59 -18.13
C THR A 95 -13.75 -26.33 -16.91
N HIS A 96 -14.08 -25.34 -16.07
CA HIS A 96 -13.26 -24.94 -14.94
C HIS A 96 -13.38 -25.92 -13.74
N SER A 97 -12.41 -26.83 -13.61
CA SER A 97 -12.45 -27.94 -12.64
C SER A 97 -12.68 -27.50 -11.19
N LEU A 98 -12.05 -26.41 -10.74
CA LEU A 98 -12.24 -25.91 -9.37
C LEU A 98 -13.61 -25.28 -9.15
N TYR A 99 -14.18 -24.66 -10.17
CA TYR A 99 -15.51 -24.06 -10.07
C TYR A 99 -16.54 -25.18 -9.91
N ASN A 100 -16.41 -26.23 -10.73
CA ASN A 100 -17.29 -27.41 -10.66
C ASN A 100 -17.24 -28.07 -9.27
N ARG A 101 -16.07 -28.10 -8.61
CA ARG A 101 -15.96 -28.59 -7.24
C ARG A 101 -16.75 -27.74 -6.25
N PHE A 102 -16.66 -26.41 -6.33
CA PHE A 102 -17.43 -25.51 -5.45
C PHE A 102 -18.94 -25.54 -5.75
N ALA A 103 -19.34 -25.58 -7.03
CA ALA A 103 -20.74 -25.63 -7.43
C ALA A 103 -21.45 -26.93 -6.99
N GLN A 104 -20.70 -28.01 -6.74
CA GLN A 104 -21.22 -29.29 -6.23
C GLN A 104 -21.29 -29.36 -4.70
N VAL A 105 -20.78 -28.36 -3.97
CA VAL A 105 -20.79 -28.37 -2.51
C VAL A 105 -22.23 -28.29 -1.99
N ARG A 106 -22.60 -29.26 -1.16
CA ARG A 106 -23.88 -29.30 -0.44
C ARG A 106 -23.72 -29.42 1.07
N THR A 107 -22.54 -29.81 1.54
CA THR A 107 -22.24 -29.96 2.96
C THR A 107 -20.96 -29.24 3.34
N TRP A 108 -20.87 -28.81 4.61
CA TRP A 108 -19.65 -28.19 5.14
C TRP A 108 -18.43 -29.12 5.04
N VAL A 109 -18.63 -30.43 5.19
CA VAL A 109 -17.57 -31.44 5.06
C VAL A 109 -16.95 -31.41 3.65
N GLN A 110 -17.77 -31.27 2.61
CA GLN A 110 -17.28 -31.14 1.24
C GLN A 110 -16.53 -29.82 1.02
N LEU A 111 -17.08 -28.70 1.52
CA LEU A 111 -16.48 -27.38 1.39
C LEU A 111 -15.10 -27.32 2.06
N SER A 112 -15.03 -27.76 3.31
CA SER A 112 -13.79 -27.80 4.09
C SER A 112 -12.76 -28.74 3.47
N ALA A 113 -13.18 -29.90 2.94
CA ALA A 113 -12.28 -30.80 2.20
C ALA A 113 -11.71 -30.14 0.94
N ILE A 114 -12.51 -29.40 0.17
CA ILE A 114 -12.03 -28.66 -1.01
C ILE A 114 -11.00 -27.60 -0.60
N VAL A 115 -11.33 -26.79 0.41
CA VAL A 115 -10.48 -25.70 0.89
C VAL A 115 -9.15 -26.21 1.46
N THR A 116 -9.17 -27.32 2.19
CA THR A 116 -7.97 -27.93 2.79
C THR A 116 -7.15 -28.76 1.80
N SER A 117 -7.79 -29.36 0.78
CA SER A 117 -7.10 -30.15 -0.25
C SER A 117 -6.22 -29.31 -1.18
N GLN A 118 -6.52 -28.01 -1.30
CA GLN A 118 -5.70 -27.11 -2.08
C GLN A 118 -4.57 -26.62 -1.19
N ALA A 119 -3.32 -26.80 -1.64
CA ALA A 119 -2.13 -26.28 -0.99
C ALA A 119 -2.11 -24.75 -1.11
N LEU A 120 -3.00 -24.11 -0.36
CA LEU A 120 -3.27 -22.69 -0.50
C LEU A 120 -2.64 -21.86 0.60
N PRO A 121 -2.49 -20.56 0.32
CA PRO A 121 -2.12 -19.60 1.32
C PRO A 121 -3.12 -19.51 2.46
N THR A 122 -2.67 -19.66 3.70
CA THR A 122 -3.39 -19.19 4.89
C THR A 122 -3.88 -17.78 4.65
N VAL A 123 -5.19 -17.59 4.75
CA VAL A 123 -5.82 -16.29 4.79
C VAL A 123 -5.74 -15.79 6.22
N ARG A 124 -5.00 -14.70 6.44
CA ARG A 124 -5.07 -13.94 7.68
C ARG A 124 -5.81 -12.63 7.41
N MET A 125 -6.86 -12.40 8.18
CA MET A 125 -7.55 -11.13 8.26
C MET A 125 -7.04 -10.43 9.52
N TRP A 126 -6.53 -9.21 9.39
CA TRP A 126 -6.24 -8.37 10.54
C TRP A 126 -6.89 -7.01 10.38
N LYS A 127 -7.43 -6.52 11.49
CA LYS A 127 -7.95 -5.17 11.65
C LYS A 127 -6.78 -4.24 11.90
N ARG A 128 -6.59 -3.26 11.02
CA ARG A 128 -5.72 -2.12 11.26
C ARG A 128 -6.64 -0.94 11.52
N ALA A 129 -6.75 -0.52 12.77
CA ALA A 129 -7.32 0.78 13.07
C ALA A 129 -6.35 1.81 12.48
N ASP A 130 -6.85 2.70 11.62
CA ASP A 130 -6.12 3.92 11.34
C ASP A 130 -6.40 4.96 12.43
N ASP A 131 -5.57 5.99 12.50
CA ASP A 131 -5.66 7.05 13.52
C ASP A 131 -6.97 7.86 13.43
N LEU A 132 -7.80 7.59 12.41
CA LEU A 132 -9.11 8.18 12.17
C LEU A 132 -10.26 7.31 12.71
N GLY A 133 -9.96 6.16 13.34
CA GLY A 133 -10.96 5.22 13.84
C GLY A 133 -11.65 4.42 12.74
N VAL A 134 -11.20 4.49 11.49
CA VAL A 134 -11.72 3.69 10.39
C VAL A 134 -11.06 2.32 10.45
N SER A 135 -11.89 1.29 10.59
CA SER A 135 -11.40 -0.09 10.62
C SER A 135 -11.07 -0.54 9.20
N LYS A 136 -9.78 -0.66 8.87
CA LYS A 136 -9.33 -1.26 7.62
C LYS A 136 -9.05 -2.75 7.84
N TYR A 137 -9.67 -3.59 7.03
CA TYR A 137 -9.43 -5.03 7.02
C TYR A 137 -8.53 -5.37 5.85
N SER A 138 -7.38 -5.97 6.13
CA SER A 138 -6.46 -6.46 5.10
C SER A 138 -6.48 -7.99 5.11
N LEU A 139 -6.68 -8.58 3.93
CA LEU A 139 -6.69 -10.00 3.71
C LEU A 139 -5.37 -10.39 3.06
N THR A 140 -4.56 -11.18 3.75
CA THR A 140 -3.25 -11.60 3.21
C THR A 140 -3.19 -13.10 3.04
N TYR A 141 -2.80 -13.51 1.84
CA TYR A 141 -2.65 -14.89 1.44
C TYR A 141 -1.18 -15.32 1.68
N LYS A 142 -0.88 -16.19 2.66
CA LYS A 142 0.46 -16.78 2.88
C LYS A 142 0.51 -18.30 2.72
N THR A 143 1.19 -18.83 1.70
CA THR A 143 1.32 -20.28 1.44
C THR A 143 1.81 -21.02 2.68
N LEU A 144 0.98 -21.89 3.26
CA LEU A 144 1.45 -22.80 4.32
C LEU A 144 2.41 -23.78 3.65
N LYS A 145 3.71 -23.67 3.95
CA LYS A 145 4.59 -24.80 3.76
C LYS A 145 4.07 -25.88 4.70
N LYS A 146 3.67 -27.02 4.13
CA LYS A 146 3.25 -28.21 4.86
C LYS A 146 4.34 -28.51 5.90
N GLU A 147 4.06 -28.30 7.19
CA GLU A 147 4.98 -28.77 8.23
C GLU A 147 5.10 -30.29 8.07
N PRO A 148 6.32 -30.84 8.04
CA PRO A 148 6.48 -32.28 8.05
C PRO A 148 5.86 -32.79 9.33
N SER A 149 4.81 -33.61 9.19
CA SER A 149 4.21 -34.36 10.28
C SER A 149 5.34 -35.06 11.05
N ALA A 150 5.42 -34.75 12.34
CA ALA A 150 6.29 -35.42 13.29
C ALA A 150 5.72 -36.80 13.59
N ASP A 151 5.86 -37.71 12.63
CA ASP A 151 5.70 -39.15 12.84
C ASP A 151 6.66 -39.88 11.90
N LYS A 152 7.85 -40.18 12.44
CA LYS A 152 8.70 -41.37 12.18
C LYS A 152 10.09 -41.14 12.77
N ILE A 153 10.21 -41.39 14.07
CA ILE A 153 11.45 -41.90 14.66
C ILE A 153 11.22 -43.39 14.89
N SER A 154 11.69 -44.21 13.96
CA SER A 154 12.29 -45.49 14.31
C SER A 154 13.16 -45.98 13.15
N ASP A 155 14.31 -46.50 13.56
CA ASP A 155 15.47 -46.83 12.77
C ASP A 155 15.23 -47.92 11.72
N THR A 156 15.94 -47.84 10.60
CA THR A 156 16.93 -48.85 10.18
C THR A 156 17.51 -48.50 8.79
N LYS A 157 18.83 -48.31 8.75
CA LYS A 157 19.71 -48.51 7.58
C LYS A 157 20.27 -49.94 7.67
N PRO A 158 20.99 -50.50 6.65
CA PRO A 158 21.43 -49.92 5.37
C PRO A 158 21.28 -50.86 4.14
N ALA A 159 21.44 -50.33 2.92
CA ALA A 159 22.31 -50.92 1.88
C ALA A 159 22.43 -50.04 0.62
N ARG A 160 23.65 -50.04 0.08
CA ARG A 160 24.13 -49.54 -1.22
C ARG A 160 23.18 -49.85 -2.40
N SER A 161 23.08 -48.90 -3.33
CA SER A 161 23.37 -49.19 -4.75
C SER A 161 23.59 -47.91 -5.56
N THR A 162 24.51 -48.05 -6.51
CA THR A 162 25.04 -47.11 -7.47
C THR A 162 24.21 -47.10 -8.76
N SER A 163 23.94 -45.91 -9.33
CA SER A 163 23.92 -45.62 -10.79
C SER A 163 23.58 -44.12 -10.96
N SER A 164 24.40 -43.28 -11.59
CA SER A 164 24.73 -43.22 -13.02
C SER A 164 23.50 -43.06 -13.92
N ARG A 165 23.06 -41.82 -14.16
CA ARG A 165 22.56 -41.40 -15.49
C ARG A 165 22.69 -39.90 -15.70
N LYS A 166 23.54 -39.56 -16.68
CA LYS A 166 23.63 -38.29 -17.42
C LYS A 166 22.49 -38.18 -18.45
N SER A 167 22.41 -37.00 -19.08
CA SER A 167 21.61 -36.60 -20.24
C SER A 167 20.20 -36.12 -19.88
N ALA A 168 19.62 -35.06 -20.43
CA ALA A 168 19.98 -34.02 -21.41
C ALA A 168 19.03 -32.83 -21.08
N GLY A 169 19.39 -31.56 -21.19
CA GLY A 169 19.53 -30.89 -22.47
C GLY A 169 18.17 -30.77 -23.16
N LEU A 170 17.37 -29.74 -22.84
CA LEU A 170 16.36 -29.26 -23.78
C LEU A 170 16.25 -27.74 -23.71
N GLU A 171 16.57 -27.16 -24.86
CA GLU A 171 16.65 -25.76 -25.17
C GLU A 171 15.29 -25.06 -25.25
N THR A 172 15.37 -23.78 -24.96
CA THR A 172 14.60 -22.65 -25.50
C THR A 172 13.82 -22.92 -26.79
N ARG A 173 12.55 -22.50 -26.78
CA ARG A 173 11.85 -22.05 -28.00
C ARG A 173 11.28 -20.65 -27.77
N ILE A 174 11.93 -19.68 -28.40
CA ILE A 174 11.51 -18.29 -28.58
C ILE A 174 10.88 -18.18 -29.97
N VAL A 175 9.60 -17.80 -30.05
CA VAL A 175 8.82 -17.30 -31.20
C VAL A 175 7.55 -16.70 -30.55
N ASP A 176 7.05 -15.47 -30.71
CA ASP A 176 7.25 -14.39 -31.68
C ASP A 176 7.02 -13.02 -31.01
N GLN A 177 7.59 -11.99 -31.62
CA GLN A 177 7.41 -10.58 -31.32
C GLN A 177 5.99 -10.11 -31.67
N LEU A 178 5.38 -9.29 -30.81
CA LEU A 178 4.35 -8.34 -31.21
C LEU A 178 4.77 -6.94 -30.78
N THR A 179 5.29 -6.18 -31.74
CA THR A 179 5.37 -4.72 -31.69
C THR A 179 3.96 -4.15 -31.68
N VAL A 180 3.64 -3.35 -30.66
CA VAL A 180 2.47 -2.47 -30.67
C VAL A 180 2.94 -1.05 -30.38
N GLU A 181 2.57 -0.17 -31.29
CA GLU A 181 2.94 1.23 -31.39
C GLU A 181 2.45 2.06 -30.20
N THR A 182 3.25 3.05 -29.82
CA THR A 182 2.97 4.04 -28.78
C THR A 182 1.87 5.02 -29.21
N PRO A 183 0.89 5.35 -28.34
CA PRO A 183 0.10 6.57 -28.52
C PRO A 183 0.75 7.74 -27.78
N GLN A 184 1.44 8.61 -28.54
CA GLN A 184 1.90 9.94 -28.11
C GLN A 184 0.75 10.92 -27.76
N ALA A 185 -0.49 10.46 -27.67
CA ALA A 185 -1.68 11.31 -27.45
C ALA A 185 -1.91 11.69 -25.98
N VAL A 186 -1.33 10.97 -25.01
CA VAL A 186 -1.58 11.21 -23.57
C VAL A 186 -0.78 12.40 -23.03
N ASP A 187 0.36 12.74 -23.65
CA ASP A 187 1.21 13.85 -23.20
C ASP A 187 0.62 15.24 -23.57
N LEU A 188 -0.26 15.30 -24.58
CA LEU A 188 -0.90 16.55 -25.02
C LEU A 188 -2.14 16.90 -24.18
N GLU A 189 -2.91 15.91 -23.71
CA GLU A 189 -4.03 16.15 -22.79
C GLU A 189 -3.56 16.48 -21.37
N PHE A 190 -2.49 15.83 -20.88
CA PHE A 190 -1.94 16.14 -19.56
C PHE A 190 -1.32 17.55 -19.51
N LYS A 191 -0.61 17.98 -20.56
CA LYS A 191 -0.12 19.37 -20.69
C LYS A 191 -1.24 20.41 -20.77
N ARG A 192 -2.37 20.07 -21.41
CA ARG A 192 -3.57 20.94 -21.41
C ARG A 192 -4.22 21.04 -20.03
N LEU A 193 -4.18 19.97 -19.24
CA LEU A 193 -4.70 19.91 -17.88
C LEU A 193 -3.84 20.71 -16.88
N CYS A 194 -2.51 20.70 -17.04
CA CYS A 194 -1.61 21.53 -16.24
C CYS A 194 -1.78 23.03 -16.54
N VAL A 195 -1.95 23.42 -17.81
CA VAL A 195 -2.24 24.83 -18.18
C VAL A 195 -3.62 25.29 -17.66
N ALA A 196 -4.59 24.38 -17.52
CA ALA A 196 -5.89 24.68 -16.94
C ALA A 196 -5.87 24.84 -15.40
N LEU A 197 -4.89 24.23 -14.72
CA LEU A 197 -4.74 24.31 -13.27
C LEU A 197 -3.99 25.57 -12.80
N ASP A 198 -3.08 26.11 -13.62
CA ASP A 198 -2.26 27.28 -13.26
C ASP A 198 -2.91 28.64 -13.61
N GLY A 199 -4.10 28.67 -14.19
CA GLY A 199 -4.70 29.93 -14.63
C GLY A 199 -6.21 30.04 -14.50
N VAL A 200 -6.74 30.16 -13.27
CA VAL A 200 -7.95 30.96 -13.00
C VAL A 200 -7.93 31.53 -11.57
N THR A 201 -7.40 32.73 -11.41
CA THR A 201 -8.16 33.78 -10.72
C THR A 201 -9.16 34.36 -11.72
N ALA A 202 -10.43 34.47 -11.31
CA ALA A 202 -11.59 35.04 -12.03
C ALA A 202 -12.44 34.11 -12.92
N ALA A 203 -13.38 33.39 -12.27
CA ALA A 203 -14.80 33.10 -12.59
C ALA A 203 -15.28 32.70 -14.02
N PRO A 204 -16.48 32.11 -14.18
CA PRO A 204 -17.04 30.93 -13.50
C PRO A 204 -17.55 29.87 -14.52
N ALA A 205 -17.27 28.58 -14.30
CA ALA A 205 -17.88 27.49 -15.06
C ALA A 205 -18.84 26.66 -14.19
N LYS A 206 -20.13 26.84 -14.49
CA LYS A 206 -21.28 26.11 -13.93
C LYS A 206 -21.21 24.63 -14.37
N ARG A 207 -21.03 23.69 -13.44
CA ARG A 207 -21.62 22.32 -13.49
C ARG A 207 -21.26 21.37 -12.33
N ALA A 208 -20.58 21.83 -11.28
CA ALA A 208 -20.38 21.06 -10.04
C ALA A 208 -21.26 21.54 -8.86
N ILE A 209 -22.40 22.20 -9.13
CA ILE A 209 -23.16 22.94 -8.09
C ILE A 209 -24.14 22.04 -7.31
N SER A 210 -24.53 20.85 -7.80
CA SER A 210 -25.68 20.15 -7.20
C SER A 210 -25.39 19.45 -5.86
N GLU A 211 -24.25 18.77 -5.69
CA GLU A 211 -23.95 18.05 -4.44
C GLU A 211 -23.36 18.96 -3.36
N THR A 212 -22.56 19.95 -3.74
CA THR A 212 -22.04 20.97 -2.82
C THR A 212 -23.14 21.92 -2.33
N ALA A 213 -24.17 22.19 -3.14
CA ALA A 213 -25.33 22.98 -2.70
C ALA A 213 -26.20 22.23 -1.68
N MET A 214 -26.38 20.92 -1.83
CA MET A 214 -27.12 20.12 -0.84
C MET A 214 -26.40 20.07 0.51
N ALA A 215 -25.07 19.90 0.51
CA ALA A 215 -24.28 19.95 1.73
C ALA A 215 -24.25 21.35 2.37
N ALA A 216 -24.20 22.41 1.56
CA ALA A 216 -24.28 23.80 2.02
C ALA A 216 -25.64 24.13 2.64
N ASN A 217 -26.74 23.75 1.96
CA ASN A 217 -28.10 23.97 2.45
C ASN A 217 -28.41 23.16 3.73
N ALA A 218 -27.86 21.95 3.85
CA ALA A 218 -27.99 21.14 5.07
C ALA A 218 -27.21 21.75 6.25
N LEU A 219 -26.03 22.36 5.98
CA LEU A 219 -25.25 23.05 7.00
C LEU A 219 -25.93 24.36 7.44
N GLU A 220 -26.49 25.09 6.47
CA GLU A 220 -27.23 26.33 6.69
C GLU A 220 -28.53 26.11 7.47
N GLY A 221 -29.26 25.02 7.17
CA GLY A 221 -30.43 24.58 7.96
C GLY A 221 -30.07 24.29 9.41
N ARG A 222 -29.00 23.51 9.65
CA ARG A 222 -28.54 23.20 11.02
C ARG A 222 -28.00 24.41 11.78
N LEU A 223 -27.42 25.38 11.06
CA LEU A 223 -26.98 26.65 11.64
C LEU A 223 -28.19 27.52 12.04
N ASN A 224 -29.21 27.60 11.20
CA ASN A 224 -30.45 28.33 11.50
C ASN A 224 -31.24 27.68 12.64
N ASP A 225 -31.27 26.34 12.74
CA ASP A 225 -31.86 25.64 13.88
C ASP A 225 -31.11 25.95 15.18
N ALA A 226 -29.78 26.01 15.13
CA ALA A 226 -28.95 26.38 16.28
C ALA A 226 -29.08 27.86 16.68
N LEU A 227 -29.33 28.75 15.70
CA LEU A 227 -29.58 30.18 15.93
C LEU A 227 -31.02 30.46 16.39
N SER A 228 -31.97 29.55 16.15
CA SER A 228 -33.38 29.69 16.55
C SER A 228 -33.66 29.18 17.98
N GLY A 229 -32.66 28.61 18.67
CA GLY A 229 -32.77 28.22 20.06
C GLY A 229 -32.91 29.42 21.00
N PRO A 230 -33.69 29.32 22.10
CA PRO A 230 -33.85 30.40 23.06
C PRO A 230 -32.53 30.63 23.83
N GLY A 231 -31.78 31.63 23.39
CA GLY A 231 -30.47 31.99 23.93
C GLY A 231 -29.47 32.20 22.81
N LEU A 232 -29.67 33.26 22.01
CA LEU A 232 -28.68 33.67 21.02
C LEU A 232 -27.34 33.90 21.77
N PRO A 233 -26.24 33.26 21.35
CA PRO A 233 -24.96 33.45 22.01
C PRO A 233 -24.58 34.93 21.96
N ASP A 234 -24.22 35.47 23.12
CA ASP A 234 -23.76 36.84 23.30
C ASP A 234 -22.69 37.19 22.24
N SER A 235 -22.64 38.44 21.78
CA SER A 235 -21.73 38.90 20.72
C SER A 235 -20.26 38.53 21.02
N HIS A 236 -19.90 38.53 22.30
CA HIS A 236 -18.59 38.11 22.79
C HIS A 236 -18.30 36.60 22.58
N LEU A 237 -19.31 35.73 22.73
CA LEU A 237 -19.20 34.30 22.47
C LEU A 237 -18.98 34.02 20.97
N LEU A 238 -19.71 34.73 20.10
CA LEU A 238 -19.50 34.63 18.64
C LEU A 238 -18.09 35.07 18.26
N GLN A 239 -17.60 36.17 18.81
CA GLN A 239 -16.25 36.67 18.53
C GLN A 239 -15.15 35.71 19.03
N ALA A 240 -15.33 35.11 20.22
CA ALA A 240 -14.44 34.08 20.75
C ALA A 240 -14.43 32.83 19.86
N LEU A 241 -15.61 32.40 19.40
CA LEU A 241 -15.77 31.24 18.53
C LEU A 241 -15.08 31.46 17.17
N TYR A 242 -15.16 32.67 16.59
CA TYR A 242 -14.40 33.01 15.38
C TYR A 242 -12.88 32.98 15.59
N ARG A 243 -12.38 33.48 16.74
CA ARG A 243 -10.95 33.42 17.07
C ARG A 243 -10.47 31.97 17.24
N ILE A 244 -11.24 31.15 17.94
CA ILE A 244 -10.95 29.72 18.11
C ILE A 244 -10.99 29.01 16.75
N GLN A 245 -12.01 29.26 15.91
CA GLN A 245 -12.07 28.68 14.58
C GLN A 245 -10.90 29.14 13.70
N ALA A 246 -10.50 30.41 13.74
CA ALA A 246 -9.35 30.90 12.99
C ALA A 246 -8.06 30.24 13.45
N PHE A 247 -7.85 30.13 14.78
CA PHE A 247 -6.71 29.43 15.37
C PHE A 247 -6.70 27.94 15.01
N VAL A 248 -7.83 27.24 15.16
CA VAL A 248 -7.99 25.82 14.82
C VAL A 248 -7.79 25.59 13.33
N ARG A 249 -8.34 26.43 12.44
CA ARG A 249 -8.10 26.33 10.99
C ARG A 249 -6.64 26.58 10.65
N HIS A 250 -5.98 27.52 11.32
CA HIS A 250 -4.55 27.79 11.11
C HIS A 250 -3.67 26.65 11.63
N ALA A 251 -3.96 26.12 12.82
CA ALA A 251 -3.31 24.95 13.39
C ALA A 251 -3.56 23.70 12.54
N MET A 252 -4.79 23.49 12.07
CA MET A 252 -5.17 22.43 11.12
C MET A 252 -4.52 22.63 9.76
N ARG A 253 -4.34 23.86 9.25
CA ARG A 253 -3.58 24.10 8.01
C ARG A 253 -2.09 23.84 8.19
N ARG A 254 -1.52 24.18 9.35
CA ARG A 254 -0.15 23.81 9.72
C ARG A 254 0.02 22.29 9.88
N ARG A 255 -0.96 21.62 10.49
CA ARG A 255 -1.01 20.16 10.65
C ARG A 255 -1.37 19.41 9.36
N ARG A 256 -2.17 19.98 8.45
CA ARG A 256 -2.47 19.41 7.13
C ARG A 256 -1.31 19.56 6.15
N LYS A 257 -0.39 20.50 6.41
CA LYS A 257 0.88 20.62 5.67
C LYS A 257 1.91 19.56 6.07
N LEU A 258 1.74 18.88 7.21
CA LEU A 258 2.57 17.77 7.64
C LEU A 258 1.66 16.54 7.80
N PRO A 259 1.52 15.72 6.74
CA PRO A 259 0.73 14.49 6.82
C PRO A 259 1.17 13.68 8.04
N ALA A 260 0.22 13.12 8.79
CA ALA A 260 0.49 12.32 9.99
C ALA A 260 1.39 11.08 9.73
N SER A 261 1.72 10.80 8.47
CA SER A 261 2.99 10.20 8.08
C SER A 261 3.31 10.63 6.65
N ALA A 262 4.18 11.64 6.47
CA ALA A 262 4.67 12.02 5.14
C ALA A 262 5.42 10.85 4.47
N ALA A 263 5.92 9.89 5.26
CA ALA A 263 6.67 8.74 4.79
C ALA A 263 5.84 7.78 3.92
N ALA A 264 4.59 7.50 4.27
CA ALA A 264 3.75 6.55 3.54
C ALA A 264 3.53 6.88 2.04
N PRO A 265 3.06 8.10 1.67
CA PRO A 265 2.89 8.45 0.26
C PRO A 265 4.22 8.51 -0.49
N LEU A 266 5.28 9.02 0.14
CA LEU A 266 6.63 9.05 -0.43
C LEU A 266 7.14 7.63 -0.71
N LEU A 267 6.99 6.72 0.25
CA LEU A 267 7.35 5.33 0.11
C LEU A 267 6.59 4.66 -1.03
N SER A 268 5.27 4.87 -1.12
CA SER A 268 4.47 4.33 -2.22
C SER A 268 4.95 4.81 -3.59
N SER A 269 5.29 6.09 -3.70
CA SER A 269 5.86 6.67 -4.93
C SER A 269 7.21 6.04 -5.27
N ASN A 270 8.11 5.97 -4.30
CA ASN A 270 9.46 5.42 -4.47
C ASN A 270 9.44 3.92 -4.80
N ILE A 271 8.55 3.13 -4.19
CA ILE A 271 8.33 1.72 -4.52
C ILE A 271 7.90 1.59 -5.99
N THR A 272 6.94 2.42 -6.43
CA THR A 272 6.43 2.38 -7.80
C THR A 272 7.53 2.70 -8.81
N ALA A 273 8.31 3.77 -8.56
CA ALA A 273 9.43 4.17 -9.42
C ALA A 273 10.54 3.09 -9.47
N CYS A 274 10.88 2.48 -8.33
CA CYS A 274 11.84 1.37 -8.29
C CYS A 274 11.30 0.15 -9.04
N PHE A 275 10.02 -0.19 -8.87
CA PHE A 275 9.41 -1.34 -9.55
C PHE A 275 9.44 -1.17 -11.07
N GLN A 276 8.99 -0.03 -11.58
CA GLN A 276 9.03 0.29 -13.01
C GLN A 276 10.45 0.20 -13.58
N ARG A 277 11.42 0.75 -12.88
CA ARG A 277 12.82 0.71 -13.33
C ARG A 277 13.43 -0.68 -13.26
N CYS A 278 13.10 -1.47 -12.24
CA CYS A 278 13.59 -2.84 -12.12
C CYS A 278 13.15 -3.72 -13.30
N LEU A 279 11.98 -3.48 -13.89
CA LEU A 279 11.53 -4.20 -15.08
C LEU A 279 12.40 -3.92 -16.31
N ALA A 280 13.02 -2.75 -16.38
CA ALA A 280 13.92 -2.37 -17.47
C ALA A 280 15.37 -2.85 -17.27
N LEU A 281 15.71 -3.39 -16.09
CA LEU A 281 17.07 -3.79 -15.73
C LEU A 281 17.18 -5.32 -15.65
N SER A 282 18.27 -5.87 -16.18
CA SER A 282 18.56 -7.31 -16.17
C SER A 282 19.18 -7.76 -14.84
N PHE A 283 18.53 -7.48 -13.72
CA PHE A 283 19.03 -7.86 -12.40
C PHE A 283 18.92 -9.36 -12.11
N SER A 284 19.94 -9.90 -11.46
CA SER A 284 19.85 -11.18 -10.76
C SER A 284 18.80 -11.13 -9.64
N THR A 285 18.36 -12.30 -9.18
CA THR A 285 17.42 -12.40 -8.06
C THR A 285 17.92 -11.66 -6.82
N THR A 286 19.20 -11.77 -6.49
CA THR A 286 19.81 -11.10 -5.32
C THR A 286 19.84 -9.58 -5.47
N GLU A 287 20.20 -9.08 -6.64
CA GLU A 287 20.22 -7.64 -6.93
C GLU A 287 18.82 -7.06 -6.90
N ARG A 288 17.84 -7.77 -7.45
CA ARG A 288 16.43 -7.35 -7.39
C ARG A 288 15.92 -7.18 -5.97
N HIS A 289 16.29 -8.07 -5.05
CA HIS A 289 15.92 -7.93 -3.64
C HIS A 289 16.56 -6.70 -2.98
N GLN A 290 17.81 -6.39 -3.32
CA GLN A 290 18.51 -5.19 -2.84
C GLN A 290 17.95 -3.91 -3.46
N PHE A 291 17.51 -3.97 -4.71
CA PHE A 291 16.97 -2.82 -5.42
C PHE A 291 15.51 -2.53 -5.06
N LEU A 292 14.67 -3.55 -4.87
CA LEU A 292 13.24 -3.35 -4.55
C LEU A 292 12.95 -3.32 -3.04
N GLY A 293 13.88 -3.81 -2.21
CA GLY A 293 13.74 -3.80 -0.76
C GLY A 293 14.21 -2.48 -0.16
N PRO A 294 15.51 -2.33 0.15
CA PRO A 294 16.02 -1.18 0.90
C PRO A 294 16.03 0.14 0.13
N LEU A 295 16.22 0.14 -1.19
CA LEU A 295 16.36 1.39 -1.95
C LEU A 295 15.13 2.32 -1.83
N PRO A 296 13.87 1.87 -2.00
CA PRO A 296 12.70 2.72 -1.76
C PRO A 296 12.69 3.38 -0.39
N HIS A 297 13.10 2.64 0.66
CA HIS A 297 13.17 3.16 2.03
C HIS A 297 14.27 4.22 2.18
N VAL A 298 15.46 4.01 1.57
CA VAL A 298 16.54 5.00 1.56
C VAL A 298 16.10 6.29 0.87
N LEU A 299 15.42 6.18 -0.26
CA LEU A 299 14.89 7.34 -0.99
C LEU A 299 13.85 8.09 -0.14
N THR A 300 12.95 7.36 0.54
CA THR A 300 12.00 7.99 1.47
C THR A 300 12.70 8.70 2.63
N CYS A 301 13.79 8.13 3.18
CA CYS A 301 14.60 8.83 4.17
C CYS A 301 15.20 10.13 3.62
N LEU A 302 15.72 10.11 2.38
CA LEU A 302 16.28 11.30 1.73
C LEU A 302 15.21 12.37 1.45
N ASP A 303 14.02 11.98 1.01
CA ASP A 303 12.90 12.92 0.79
C ASP A 303 12.48 13.59 2.10
N LEU A 304 12.41 12.83 3.20
CA LEU A 304 12.11 13.36 4.54
C LEU A 304 13.22 14.31 5.04
N LEU A 305 14.48 13.94 4.85
CA LEU A 305 15.64 14.78 5.18
C LEU A 305 15.64 16.09 4.37
N GLN A 306 15.33 16.01 3.08
CA GLN A 306 15.23 17.17 2.21
C GLN A 306 14.18 18.15 2.74
N MET A 307 12.96 17.66 3.01
CA MET A 307 11.89 18.49 3.56
C MET A 307 12.30 19.15 4.90
N HIS A 308 12.98 18.41 5.77
CA HIS A 308 13.47 18.93 7.04
C HIS A 308 14.50 20.06 6.84
N PHE A 309 15.54 19.83 6.04
CA PHE A 309 16.58 20.83 5.83
C PHE A 309 16.10 22.05 5.03
N GLU A 310 15.15 21.88 4.10
CA GLU A 310 14.49 22.99 3.43
C GLU A 310 13.72 23.86 4.43
N PHE A 311 12.97 23.23 5.33
CA PHE A 311 12.24 23.93 6.38
C PHE A 311 13.15 24.67 7.35
N GLU A 312 14.24 24.03 7.80
CA GLU A 312 15.24 24.65 8.67
C GLU A 312 15.90 25.86 7.98
N LYS A 313 16.36 25.69 6.74
CA LYS A 313 16.92 26.76 5.91
C LYS A 313 15.95 27.93 5.81
N ASP A 314 14.68 27.67 5.50
CA ASP A 314 13.64 28.70 5.39
C ASP A 314 13.44 29.48 6.70
N ILE A 315 13.48 28.80 7.85
CA ILE A 315 13.40 29.46 9.16
C ILE A 315 14.61 30.37 9.36
N LEU A 316 15.81 29.85 9.10
CA LEU A 316 17.06 30.60 9.30
C LEU A 316 17.18 31.78 8.33
N SER A 317 16.77 31.62 7.07
CA SER A 317 16.72 32.71 6.10
C SER A 317 15.73 33.81 6.53
N LYS A 318 14.56 33.44 7.07
CA LYS A 318 13.62 34.43 7.63
C LYS A 318 14.15 35.14 8.87
N LYS A 319 14.98 34.46 9.69
CA LYS A 319 15.68 35.08 10.82
C LYS A 319 16.74 36.05 10.33
N LEU A 320 17.57 35.65 9.36
CA LEU A 320 18.61 36.48 8.76
C LEU A 320 18.05 37.83 8.26
N MET A 321 16.86 37.83 7.66
CA MET A 321 16.19 39.06 7.17
C MET A 321 15.73 40.02 8.28
N LYS A 322 15.70 39.59 9.54
CA LYS A 322 15.21 40.38 10.69
C LYS A 322 16.32 40.82 11.65
N VAL A 323 17.53 40.31 11.47
CA VAL A 323 18.63 40.45 12.41
C VAL A 323 19.37 41.78 12.16
N ALA A 324 19.83 42.43 13.24
CA ALA A 324 20.60 43.68 13.16
C ALA A 324 22.01 43.44 12.58
N HIS A 325 22.67 44.50 12.08
CA HIS A 325 23.95 44.40 11.39
C HIS A 325 25.05 43.66 12.18
N THR A 326 25.06 43.73 13.51
CA THR A 326 26.08 43.07 14.36
C THR A 326 25.95 41.56 14.45
N GLU A 327 24.75 41.01 14.23
CA GLU A 327 24.47 39.57 14.33
C GLU A 327 24.31 38.91 12.94
N LEU A 328 24.42 39.71 11.87
CA LEU A 328 24.19 39.28 10.49
C LEU A 328 25.17 38.18 10.06
N GLU A 329 26.44 38.29 10.46
CA GLU A 329 27.48 37.32 10.13
C GLU A 329 27.18 35.95 10.76
N GLU A 330 26.79 35.93 12.04
CA GLU A 330 26.45 34.69 12.74
C GLU A 330 25.20 34.04 12.12
N ALA A 331 24.16 34.83 11.85
CA ALA A 331 22.95 34.33 11.19
C ALA A 331 23.25 33.80 9.77
N GLY A 332 24.16 34.44 9.03
CA GLY A 332 24.63 33.99 7.73
C GLY A 332 25.35 32.64 7.79
N LEU A 333 26.22 32.46 8.79
CA LEU A 333 26.90 31.19 9.04
C LEU A 333 25.91 30.07 9.40
N GLN A 334 24.84 30.36 10.13
CA GLN A 334 23.81 29.38 10.45
C GLN A 334 23.07 28.90 9.19
N VAL A 335 22.70 29.81 8.27
CA VAL A 335 22.06 29.43 6.99
C VAL A 335 23.00 28.57 6.15
N LEU A 336 24.29 28.93 6.07
CA LEU A 336 25.29 28.14 5.33
C LEU A 336 25.47 26.72 5.94
N ARG A 337 25.46 26.62 7.27
CA ARG A 337 25.50 25.33 7.97
C ARG A 337 24.29 24.46 7.63
N ALA A 338 23.08 25.02 7.55
CA ALA A 338 21.87 24.29 7.14
C ALA A 338 21.85 23.95 5.64
N HIS A 339 22.48 24.76 4.79
CA HIS A 339 22.57 24.52 3.34
C HIS A 339 23.45 23.32 2.98
N THR A 340 24.50 23.07 3.76
CA THR A 340 25.47 21.99 3.52
C THR A 340 24.82 20.58 3.52
N PRO A 341 24.08 20.16 4.57
CA PRO A 341 23.43 18.85 4.57
C PRO A 341 22.28 18.76 3.55
N LEU A 342 21.59 19.85 3.24
CA LEU A 342 20.61 19.89 2.15
C LEU A 342 21.24 19.55 0.80
N THR A 343 22.36 20.18 0.47
CA THR A 343 23.10 19.93 -0.78
C THR A 343 23.53 18.47 -0.88
N LYS A 344 24.11 17.94 0.21
CA LYS A 344 24.53 16.54 0.27
C LYS A 344 23.35 15.56 0.15
N THR A 345 22.19 15.90 0.71
CA THR A 345 20.96 15.10 0.57
C THR A 345 20.53 15.00 -0.89
N LEU A 346 20.52 16.13 -1.60
CA LEU A 346 20.17 16.19 -3.03
C LEU A 346 21.17 15.42 -3.91
N GLU A 347 22.47 15.51 -3.60
CA GLU A 347 23.51 14.74 -4.29
C GLU A 347 23.31 13.23 -4.12
N LEU A 348 23.06 12.77 -2.89
CA LEU A 348 22.79 11.36 -2.59
C LEU A 348 21.50 10.87 -3.27
N GLN A 349 20.45 11.70 -3.28
CA GLN A 349 19.20 11.39 -3.97
C GLN A 349 19.42 11.24 -5.47
N LYS A 350 20.20 12.12 -6.11
CA LYS A 350 20.57 12.00 -7.52
C LYS A 350 21.40 10.74 -7.81
N CYS A 351 22.28 10.34 -6.90
CA CYS A 351 23.09 9.13 -7.05
C CYS A 351 22.27 7.85 -6.87
N LEU A 352 21.27 7.88 -5.98
CA LEU A 352 20.47 6.71 -5.60
C LEU A 352 19.13 6.60 -6.35
N GLN A 353 18.65 7.66 -7.02
CA GLN A 353 17.38 7.62 -7.76
C GLN A 353 17.30 6.40 -8.69
N PRO A 354 16.14 5.78 -8.90
CA PRO A 354 16.04 4.53 -9.67
C PRO A 354 16.68 4.62 -11.06
N LEU A 355 16.55 5.78 -11.71
CA LEU A 355 17.09 6.06 -13.05
C LEU A 355 18.61 6.30 -13.08
N SER A 356 19.30 6.28 -11.93
CA SER A 356 20.73 6.50 -11.83
C SER A 356 21.52 5.49 -12.67
N GLU A 357 22.60 5.96 -13.30
CA GLU A 357 23.57 5.12 -13.99
C GLU A 357 24.33 4.17 -13.05
N LEU A 358 24.27 4.42 -11.74
CA LEU A 358 24.83 3.54 -10.71
C LEU A 358 24.49 2.08 -10.97
N TYR A 359 23.22 1.80 -11.31
CA TYR A 359 22.67 0.46 -11.45
C TYR A 359 23.01 -0.24 -12.77
N LEU A 360 23.64 0.47 -13.70
CA LEU A 360 24.13 -0.08 -14.97
C LEU A 360 25.56 -0.62 -14.85
N ARG A 361 26.26 -0.31 -13.75
CA ARG A 361 27.65 -0.69 -13.54
C ARG A 361 27.74 -2.06 -12.87
N ASP A 362 28.72 -2.85 -13.28
CA ASP A 362 29.06 -4.08 -12.59
C ASP A 362 29.48 -3.79 -11.15
N GLY A 363 28.97 -4.59 -10.20
CA GLY A 363 29.30 -4.43 -8.79
C GLY A 363 28.68 -3.20 -8.11
N TRP A 364 27.62 -2.61 -8.68
CA TRP A 364 26.93 -1.43 -8.14
C TRP A 364 26.53 -1.55 -6.66
N LEU A 365 26.32 -2.77 -6.15
CA LEU A 365 25.98 -3.04 -4.75
C LEU A 365 27.01 -2.48 -3.75
N LEU A 366 28.30 -2.44 -4.10
CA LEU A 366 29.34 -1.88 -3.24
C LEU A 366 29.21 -0.36 -3.13
N ALA A 367 29.01 0.32 -4.27
CA ALA A 367 28.79 1.75 -4.30
C ALA A 367 27.46 2.14 -3.64
N PHE A 368 26.39 1.38 -3.86
CA PHE A 368 25.11 1.55 -3.17
C PHE A 368 25.27 1.49 -1.65
N ARG A 369 26.03 0.53 -1.12
CA ARG A 369 26.33 0.44 0.31
C ARG A 369 27.09 1.63 0.85
N SER A 370 28.06 2.16 0.08
CA SER A 370 28.78 3.38 0.44
C SER A 370 27.82 4.54 0.59
N TYR A 371 26.96 4.77 -0.40
CA TYR A 371 25.95 5.83 -0.33
C TYR A 371 24.96 5.63 0.81
N VAL A 372 24.49 4.40 1.06
CA VAL A 372 23.62 4.10 2.20
C VAL A 372 24.33 4.44 3.52
N ALA A 373 25.62 4.13 3.66
CA ALA A 373 26.38 4.49 4.86
C ALA A 373 26.48 6.01 5.05
N GLU A 374 26.62 6.77 3.96
CA GLU A 374 26.60 8.24 3.98
C GLU A 374 25.25 8.81 4.39
N VAL A 375 24.13 8.23 3.90
CA VAL A 375 22.78 8.58 4.37
C VAL A 375 22.65 8.34 5.88
N GLY A 376 23.17 7.22 6.37
CA GLY A 376 23.23 6.94 7.80
C GLY A 376 24.07 7.94 8.60
N GLY A 377 25.09 8.54 7.98
CA GLY A 377 25.85 9.66 8.54
C GLY A 377 24.99 10.91 8.71
N LEU A 378 24.30 11.31 7.65
CA LEU A 378 23.37 12.46 7.67
C LEU A 378 22.29 12.29 8.74
N LEU A 379 21.69 11.10 8.83
CA LEU A 379 20.64 10.81 9.83
C LEU A 379 21.10 11.00 11.27
N ARG A 380 22.38 10.76 11.58
CA ARG A 380 22.94 10.97 12.92
C ARG A 380 23.22 12.45 13.22
N GLU A 381 23.40 13.28 12.19
CA GLU A 381 23.64 14.71 12.34
C GLU A 381 22.34 15.49 12.56
N VAL A 382 21.19 14.94 12.13
CA VAL A 382 19.90 15.64 12.21
C VAL A 382 19.33 15.63 13.62
N LYS A 383 18.90 16.81 14.07
CA LYS A 383 18.17 16.99 15.33
C LYS A 383 16.67 17.04 15.03
N LEU A 384 16.02 15.87 15.00
CA LEU A 384 14.58 15.78 14.79
C LEU A 384 13.81 15.72 16.11
N ASP A 385 12.64 16.35 16.11
CA ASP A 385 11.67 16.20 17.18
C ASP A 385 11.00 14.82 17.13
N GLY A 386 10.59 14.30 18.29
CA GLY A 386 10.36 12.86 18.51
C GLY A 386 9.37 12.16 17.55
N ALA A 387 8.35 12.85 17.02
CA ALA A 387 7.40 12.24 16.09
C ALA A 387 8.00 12.04 14.68
N GLU A 388 8.71 13.04 14.16
CA GLU A 388 9.34 12.98 12.83
C GLU A 388 10.51 11.99 12.82
N LEU A 389 11.23 11.91 13.95
CA LEU A 389 12.29 10.94 14.15
C LEU A 389 11.75 9.50 14.13
N GLY A 390 10.56 9.25 14.68
CA GLY A 390 9.96 7.92 14.73
C GLY A 390 9.71 7.33 13.34
N ASP A 391 9.08 8.10 12.46
CA ASP A 391 8.80 7.67 11.08
C ASP A 391 10.09 7.43 10.28
N LEU A 392 11.06 8.34 10.42
CA LEU A 392 12.34 8.24 9.72
C LEU A 392 13.17 7.05 10.19
N MET A 393 13.22 6.80 11.51
CA MET A 393 13.95 5.67 12.08
C MET A 393 13.29 4.34 11.73
N ALA A 394 11.95 4.28 11.65
CA ALA A 394 11.26 3.08 11.19
C ALA A 394 11.65 2.67 9.76
N GLN A 395 11.81 3.64 8.85
CA GLN A 395 12.32 3.37 7.50
C GLN A 395 13.80 2.97 7.52
N TRP A 396 14.61 3.69 8.31
CA TRP A 396 16.04 3.45 8.42
C TRP A 396 16.38 2.07 9.01
N ASP A 397 15.63 1.58 9.99
CA ASP A 397 15.84 0.26 10.59
C ASP A 397 15.70 -0.87 9.55
N ILE A 398 14.76 -0.72 8.60
CA ILE A 398 14.59 -1.65 7.48
C ILE A 398 15.83 -1.63 6.59
N VAL A 399 16.34 -0.44 6.27
CA VAL A 399 17.56 -0.26 5.45
C VAL A 399 18.77 -0.87 6.15
N GLN A 400 18.99 -0.55 7.42
CA GLN A 400 20.12 -1.04 8.20
C GLN A 400 20.12 -2.57 8.31
N THR A 401 18.94 -3.16 8.55
CA THR A 401 18.78 -4.62 8.62
C THR A 401 19.04 -5.28 7.26
N SER A 402 18.58 -4.67 6.17
CA SER A 402 18.62 -5.26 4.83
C SER A 402 19.95 -5.06 4.09
N VAL A 403 20.65 -3.96 4.33
CA VAL A 403 21.85 -3.60 3.55
C VAL A 403 23.12 -3.89 4.34
N LEU A 404 23.15 -3.55 5.63
CA LEU A 404 24.37 -3.57 6.44
C LEU A 404 24.60 -4.92 7.14
N ASN A 405 23.55 -5.68 7.43
CA ASN A 405 23.67 -6.91 8.22
C ASN A 405 23.80 -8.22 7.41
N ILE A 406 23.55 -8.22 6.10
CA ILE A 406 23.53 -9.45 5.26
C ILE A 406 24.90 -10.16 5.17
N HIS A 407 26.01 -9.52 5.54
CA HIS A 407 27.33 -10.15 5.50
C HIS A 407 27.87 -10.61 6.85
N ARG A 408 27.18 -10.35 7.97
CA ARG A 408 27.61 -10.84 9.28
C ARG A 408 27.23 -12.30 9.53
N THR A 409 26.28 -12.86 8.79
CA THR A 409 25.70 -14.19 9.06
C THR A 409 26.25 -15.34 8.21
N ARG A 410 27.29 -15.11 7.40
CA ARG A 410 27.91 -16.14 6.54
C ARG A 410 29.35 -16.51 6.94
N LYS A 411 29.81 -16.09 8.11
CA LYS A 411 30.99 -16.67 8.78
C LYS A 411 30.51 -17.74 9.74
#